data_AF-A0A6H1P4L8-F1
#
_entry.id   AF-A0A6H1P4L8-F1
#
_cell.length_a   1.000
_cell.length_b   1.000
_cell.length_c   1.000
_cell.angle_alpha   90.00
_cell.angle_beta   90.00
_cell.angle_gamma   90.00
#
_symmetry.space_group_name_H-M   'P 1'
#
loop_
_entity.id
_entity.type
_entity.pdbx_description
1 polymer ?
#
loop_
_entity_poly.entity_id
_entity_poly.type
_entity_poly.pdbx_seq_one_letter_code
_entity_poly.pdbx_strand_id
1 'polypeptide(L)' 'MEFKEYLEQKHLLKKGESKLKEISIEQYINRLENMRRIGIYKDENHIDSILEQKIQERYQDWKTYVKTIEHYLSSKNY' A
#
# COMPACT_ATOMS: atom_id res chain seq x y z
N MET A 1 -5.40 -7.17 11.99
CA MET A 1 -3.92 -7.21 12.07
C MET A 1 -3.36 -5.82 11.74
N GLU A 2 -2.28 -5.35 12.37
CA GLU A 2 -1.68 -4.07 11.95
C GLU A 2 -1.06 -4.19 10.54
N PHE A 3 -1.12 -3.13 9.73
CA PHE A 3 -0.62 -3.17 8.35
C PHE A 3 0.86 -3.58 8.26
N LYS A 4 1.66 -3.14 9.24
CA LYS A 4 3.06 -3.52 9.38
C LYS A 4 3.20 -5.03 9.60
N GLU A 5 2.48 -5.59 10.57
CA GLU A 5 2.48 -7.03 10.86
C GLU A 5 2.01 -7.86 9.66
N TYR A 6 0.98 -7.39 8.94
CA TYR A 6 0.51 -8.06 7.73
C TYR A 6 1.58 -8.10 6.64
N LEU A 7 2.30 -6.99 6.43
CA LEU A 7 3.41 -6.97 5.47
C LEU A 7 4.49 -7.95 5.93
N GLU A 8 4.94 -7.88 7.19
CA GLU A 8 5.93 -8.80 7.76
C GLU A 8 5.54 -10.28 7.63
N GLN A 9 4.28 -10.64 7.87
CA GLN A 9 3.78 -12.01 7.74
C GLN A 9 3.60 -12.45 6.29
N LYS A 10 3.11 -11.56 5.40
CA LYS A 10 3.02 -11.83 3.96
C LYS A 10 4.40 -12.14 3.36
N HIS A 11 5.47 -11.54 3.92
CA HIS A 11 6.84 -11.85 3.54
C HIS A 11 7.33 -13.23 4.05
N LEU A 12 6.83 -13.72 5.18
CA LEU A 12 7.15 -15.05 5.71
C LEU A 12 6.49 -16.20 4.93
N LEU A 13 5.36 -15.94 4.25
CA LEU A 13 4.50 -16.97 3.66
C LEU A 13 4.85 -17.41 2.22
N LYS A 14 5.77 -16.76 1.51
CA LYS A 14 6.14 -17.13 0.12
C LYS A 14 7.59 -17.59 -0.01
N LYS A 15 7.83 -18.90 0.17
CA LYS A 15 9.04 -19.58 -0.31
C LYS A 15 9.13 -19.47 -1.84
N GLY A 16 9.88 -18.50 -2.36
CA GLY A 16 10.23 -18.42 -3.79
C GLY A 16 10.15 -17.05 -4.46
N GLU A 17 9.56 -16.03 -3.83
CA GLU A 17 9.65 -14.65 -4.34
C GLU A 17 10.75 -13.87 -3.60
N SER A 18 11.58 -13.15 -4.36
CA SER A 18 12.71 -12.37 -3.88
C SER A 18 12.32 -11.52 -2.66
N LYS A 19 13.04 -11.70 -1.54
CA LYS A 19 12.88 -10.93 -0.30
C LYS A 19 12.76 -9.44 -0.64
N LEU A 20 11.58 -8.84 -0.41
CA LEU A 20 11.50 -7.40 -0.29
C LEU A 20 12.35 -7.03 0.94
N LYS A 21 13.48 -6.35 0.72
CA LYS A 21 14.34 -5.84 1.80
C LYS A 21 13.47 -5.07 2.79
N GLU A 22 13.72 -5.16 4.10
CA GLU A 22 12.97 -4.45 5.16
C GLU A 22 12.72 -2.96 4.84
N ILE A 23 13.65 -2.33 4.11
CA ILE A 23 13.55 -0.98 3.51
C ILE A 23 12.22 -0.76 2.74
N SER A 24 11.63 -1.80 2.16
CA SER A 24 10.37 -1.71 1.43
C SER A 24 9.14 -1.56 2.33
N ILE A 25 9.13 -2.11 3.54
CA ILE A 25 7.95 -2.04 4.44
C ILE A 25 7.74 -0.61 4.90
N GLU A 26 8.81 0.06 5.36
CA GLU A 26 8.77 1.47 5.70
C GLU A 26 8.39 2.34 4.50
N GLN A 27 8.84 1.98 3.29
CA GLN A 27 8.40 2.69 2.08
C GLN A 27 6.90 2.54 1.82
N TYR A 28 6.30 1.37 2.05
CA TYR A 28 4.85 1.18 1.94
C TYR A 28 4.09 2.02 2.97
N ILE A 29 4.54 2.02 4.24
CA ILE A 29 3.93 2.81 5.30
C ILE A 29 4.03 4.31 5.00
N ASN A 30 5.24 4.80 4.67
CA ASN A 30 5.47 6.20 4.33
C ASN A 30 4.63 6.67 3.13
N ARG A 31 4.47 5.83 2.09
CA ARG A 31 3.60 6.16 0.94
C ARG A 31 2.14 6.30 1.38
N LEU A 32 1.64 5.36 2.17
CA LEU A 32 0.27 5.36 2.66
C LEU A 32 -0.01 6.58 3.55
N GLU A 33 0.87 6.87 4.50
CA GLU A 33 0.76 8.04 5.37
C GLU A 33 0.84 9.34 4.60
N ASN A 34 1.74 9.43 3.62
CA ASN A 34 1.83 10.62 2.78
C ASN A 34 0.53 10.84 1.98
N MET A 35 -0.03 9.78 1.38
CA MET A 35 -1.32 9.85 0.67
C MET A 35 -2.48 10.29 1.57
N ARG A 36 -2.50 9.83 2.83
CA ARG A 36 -3.48 10.31 3.84
C ARG A 36 -3.27 11.77 4.19
N ARG A 37 -2.02 12.17 4.43
CA ARG A 37 -1.66 13.54 4.85
C ARG A 37 -2.03 14.57 3.79
N ILE A 38 -1.87 14.25 2.51
CA ILE A 38 -2.25 15.13 1.40
C ILE A 38 -3.73 14.99 0.99
N GLY A 39 -4.48 14.10 1.65
CA GLY A 39 -5.91 13.92 1.42
C GLY A 39 -6.28 13.16 0.14
N ILE A 40 -5.32 12.46 -0.49
CA ILE A 40 -5.59 11.62 -1.65
C ILE A 40 -6.32 10.35 -1.23
N TYR A 41 -5.84 9.68 -0.19
CA TYR A 41 -6.48 8.49 0.37
C TYR A 41 -7.20 8.83 1.66
N LYS A 42 -8.50 8.56 1.74
CA LYS A 42 -9.35 8.92 2.89
C LYS A 42 -9.86 7.70 3.66
N ASP A 43 -9.03 6.66 3.80
CA ASP A 43 -9.45 5.39 4.41
C ASP A 43 -10.58 4.69 3.66
N GLU A 44 -10.66 4.93 2.34
CA GLU A 44 -11.59 4.23 1.45
C GLU A 44 -11.37 2.72 1.57
N ASN A 45 -12.47 1.95 1.60
CA ASN A 45 -12.44 0.48 1.76
C ASN A 45 -12.16 -0.27 0.45
N HIS A 46 -12.11 0.43 -0.67
CA HIS A 46 -11.78 -0.11 -1.99
C HIS A 46 -11.10 0.96 -2.85
N ILE A 47 -10.45 0.54 -3.94
CA ILE A 47 -9.84 1.44 -4.90
C ILE A 47 -10.84 1.67 -6.03
N ASP A 48 -11.51 2.82 -5.98
CA ASP A 48 -12.35 3.29 -7.08
C ASP A 48 -11.54 3.95 -8.19
N SER A 49 -12.13 4.03 -9.39
CA SER A 49 -11.52 4.74 -10.53
C SER A 49 -11.19 6.21 -10.20
N ILE A 50 -11.95 6.84 -9.30
CA ILE A 50 -11.70 8.21 -8.83
C ILE A 50 -10.43 8.29 -7.98
N LEU A 51 -10.23 7.33 -7.08
CA LEU A 51 -9.02 7.26 -6.25
C LEU A 51 -7.80 6.95 -7.13
N GLU A 52 -7.94 6.00 -8.06
CA GLU A 52 -6.90 5.68 -9.02
C GLU A 52 -6.50 6.90 -9.86
N GLN A 53 -7.48 7.66 -10.36
CA GLN A 53 -7.23 8.88 -11.13
C GLN A 53 -6.49 9.93 -10.31
N LYS A 54 -6.88 10.16 -9.05
CA LYS A 54 -6.16 11.10 -8.15
C LYS A 54 -4.71 10.68 -7.94
N ILE A 55 -4.44 9.39 -7.83
CA ILE A 55 -3.09 8.85 -7.67
C ILE A 55 -2.29 9.02 -8.97
N GLN A 56 -2.91 8.75 -10.13
CA GLN A 56 -2.34 8.95 -11.46
C GLN A 56 -1.94 10.42 -11.70
N GLU A 57 -2.80 11.36 -11.33
CA GLU A 57 -2.53 12.79 -11.50
C GLU A 57 -1.43 13.30 -10.57
N ARG A 58 -1.27 12.69 -9.38
CA ARG A 58 -0.30 13.15 -8.39
C ARG A 58 1.07 12.52 -8.54
N TYR A 59 1.14 11.24 -8.87
CA TYR A 59 2.36 10.44 -8.81
C TYR A 59 2.71 9.89 -10.18
N GLN A 60 3.92 10.19 -10.64
CA GLN A 60 4.45 9.63 -11.89
C GLN A 60 4.47 8.08 -11.85
N ASP A 61 4.78 7.50 -10.69
CA ASP A 61 4.79 6.05 -10.45
C ASP A 61 3.52 5.58 -9.73
N TRP A 62 2.36 6.03 -10.21
CA TRP A 62 1.04 5.79 -9.58
C TRP A 62 0.74 4.33 -9.29
N LYS A 63 1.22 3.40 -10.12
CA LYS A 63 1.02 1.95 -9.95
C LYS A 63 1.55 1.45 -8.61
N THR A 64 2.69 1.97 -8.14
CA THR A 64 3.25 1.60 -6.83
C THR A 64 2.40 2.10 -5.68
N TYR A 65 1.78 3.28 -5.84
CA TYR A 65 0.87 3.84 -4.85
C TYR A 65 -0.46 3.09 -4.80
N VAL A 66 -1.02 2.74 -5.96
CA VAL A 66 -2.19 1.83 -6.05
C VAL A 66 -1.91 0.51 -5.35
N LYS A 67 -0.79 -0.13 -5.68
CA LYS A 67 -0.37 -1.41 -5.06
C LYS A 67 -0.18 -1.30 -3.54
N THR A 68 0.27 -0.15 -3.06
CA THR A 68 0.38 0.14 -1.62
C THR A 68 -1.00 0.08 -0.95
N ILE A 69 -2.01 0.72 -1.56
CA ILE A 69 -3.39 0.70 -1.06
C ILE A 69 -3.99 -0.69 -1.17
N GLU A 70 -3.75 -1.42 -2.26
CA GLU A 70 -4.21 -2.81 -2.40
C GLU A 70 -3.69 -3.71 -1.27
N HIS A 71 -2.40 -3.59 -0.93
CA HIS A 71 -1.82 -4.33 0.19
C HIS A 71 -2.44 -3.91 1.52
N TYR A 72 -2.72 -2.62 1.71
CA TYR A 72 -3.38 -2.12 2.92
C TYR A 72 -4.80 -2.65 3.06
N LEU A 73 -5.59 -2.63 1.99
CA LEU A 73 -6.94 -3.18 1.97
C LEU A 73 -6.95 -4.69 2.18
N SER A 74 -5.98 -5.40 1.59
CA SER A 74 -5.80 -6.83 1.82
C SER A 74 -5.47 -7.14 3.28
N SER A 75 -4.75 -6.25 3.98
CA SER A 75 -4.47 -6.40 5.42
C SER A 75 -5.68 -6.14 6.31
N LYS A 76 -6.62 -5.30 5.87
CA LYS A 76 -7.87 -5.01 6.60
C LYS A 76 -8.89 -6.15 6.48
N ASN A 77 -8.85 -6.89 5.38
CA ASN A 77 -9.72 -8.05 5.14
C ASN A 77 -9.15 -9.36 5.71
N TYR A 78 -8.07 -9.30 6.51
CA TYR A 78 -7.38 -10.45 7.12
C TYR A 78 -7.54 -10.41 8.65
#